data_AF-A0A2M8NAY4-F1
#
_entry.id   AF-A0A2M8NAY4-F1
#
_cell.length_a   1.000
_cell.length_b   1.000
_cell.length_c   1.000
_cell.angle_alpha   90.00
_cell.angle_beta   90.00
_cell.angle_gamma   90.00
#
_symmetry.space_group_name_H-M   'P 1'
#
loop_
_entity.id
_entity.type
_entity.pdbx_description
1 polymer ?
#
loop_
_entity_poly.entity_id
_entity_poly.type
_entity_poly.pdbx_seq_one_letter_code
_entity_poly.pdbx_strand_id
1 'polypeptide(L)'
;TCMIDKDAETITLQQVNLFRTTSRQYSIYSVSYIDIKQNDEVHAFGVFFVLRDGSQVPLASYHQQDEEVMLDTVQRLRTFLR
;
A
#
# COMPACT_ATOMS: atom_id res chain seq x y z
N THR A 1 -9.20 0.78 -1.51
CA THR A 1 -9.21 -0.69 -1.57
C THR A 1 -7.99 -1.19 -2.33
N CYS A 2 -7.29 -2.18 -1.79
CA CYS A 2 -6.21 -2.91 -2.47
C CYS A 2 -6.68 -4.34 -2.72
N MET A 3 -6.58 -4.81 -3.95
CA MET A 3 -6.87 -6.20 -4.33
C MET A 3 -5.62 -6.80 -4.95
N ILE A 4 -5.24 -7.99 -4.50
CA ILE A 4 -4.11 -8.75 -5.03
C ILE A 4 -4.69 -10.00 -5.68
N ASP A 5 -4.44 -10.17 -6.97
CA ASP A 5 -4.82 -11.34 -7.76
C ASP A 5 -3.55 -12.10 -8.13
N LYS A 6 -3.34 -13.27 -7.51
CA LYS A 6 -2.15 -14.10 -7.75
C LYS A 6 -2.22 -14.85 -9.08
N ASP A 7 -3.42 -15.20 -9.55
CA ASP A 7 -3.59 -15.96 -10.78
C ASP A 7 -3.36 -15.06 -12.00
N ALA A 8 -3.82 -13.81 -11.92
CA ALA A 8 -3.55 -12.77 -12.91
C ALA A 8 -2.23 -12.01 -12.67
N GLU A 9 -1.51 -12.32 -11.59
CA GLU A 9 -0.25 -11.67 -11.18
C GLU A 9 -0.32 -10.14 -11.07
N THR A 10 -1.47 -9.61 -10.63
CA THR A 10 -1.73 -8.16 -10.56
C THR A 10 -2.18 -7.65 -9.20
N ILE A 11 -1.87 -6.39 -8.94
CA ILE A 11 -2.34 -5.61 -7.80
C ILE A 11 -3.20 -4.48 -8.34
N THR A 12 -4.45 -4.40 -7.89
CA THR A 12 -5.38 -3.33 -8.22
C THR A 12 -5.58 -2.44 -7.01
N LEU A 13 -5.21 -1.17 -7.15
CA LEU A 13 -5.46 -0.12 -6.16
C LEU A 13 -6.62 0.75 -6.62
N GLN A 14 -7.71 0.69 -5.88
CA GLN A 14 -8.84 1.60 -6.02
C GLN A 14 -8.78 2.65 -4.93
N GLN A 15 -8.60 3.90 -5.33
CA GLN A 15 -8.60 5.05 -4.44
C GLN A 15 -9.81 5.92 -4.74
N VAL A 16 -10.59 6.21 -3.71
CA VAL A 16 -11.67 7.18 -3.78
C VAL A 16 -11.06 8.55 -3.51
N ASN A 17 -11.07 9.42 -4.51
CA ASN A 17 -10.76 10.83 -4.38
C ASN A 17 -12.08 11.63 -4.32
N LEU A 18 -12.03 12.90 -3.92
CA LEU A 18 -13.18 13.77 -3.65
C LEU A 18 -14.30 13.76 -4.72
N PHE A 19 -14.00 13.45 -5.98
CA PHE A 19 -14.97 13.42 -7.08
C PHE A 19 -14.85 12.22 -8.02
N ARG A 20 -13.92 11.29 -7.77
CA ARG A 20 -13.69 10.14 -8.68
C ARG A 20 -13.02 8.99 -7.96
N THR A 21 -13.43 7.78 -8.32
CA THR A 21 -12.67 6.57 -8.00
C THR A 21 -11.64 6.35 -9.09
N THR A 22 -10.36 6.37 -8.73
CA THR A 22 -9.27 5.98 -9.63
C THR A 22 -8.87 4.55 -9.33
N SER A 23 -8.92 3.69 -10.35
CA SER A 23 -8.37 2.33 -10.30
C SER A 23 -7.04 2.30 -11.04
N ARG A 24 -6.00 1.80 -10.40
CA ARG A 24 -4.69 1.57 -11.01
C ARG A 24 -4.29 0.12 -10.82
N GLN A 25 -3.83 -0.50 -11.90
CA GLN A 25 -3.35 -1.86 -11.89
C GLN A 25 -1.84 -1.87 -12.05
N TYR A 26 -1.17 -2.67 -11.24
CA TYR A 26 0.27 -2.89 -11.24
C TYR A 26 0.55 -4.38 -11.32
N SER A 27 1.65 -4.79 -11.93
CA SER A 27 2.09 -6.19 -11.82
C SER A 27 2.60 -6.45 -10.39
N ILE A 28 2.31 -7.62 -9.82
CA ILE A 28 2.87 -8.02 -8.52
C ILE A 28 4.41 -7.94 -8.54
N TYR A 29 5.03 -8.34 -9.65
CA TYR A 29 6.48 -8.31 -9.83
C TYR A 29 7.07 -6.90 -9.93
N SER A 30 6.24 -5.89 -10.20
CA SER A 30 6.70 -4.50 -10.21
C SER A 30 6.95 -3.96 -8.81
N VAL A 31 6.39 -4.59 -7.76
CA VAL A 31 6.63 -4.19 -6.37
C VAL A 31 8.00 -4.70 -5.92
N SER A 32 8.82 -3.80 -5.40
CA SER A 32 10.12 -4.12 -4.80
C SER A 32 9.99 -4.38 -3.30
N TYR A 33 9.37 -3.47 -2.56
CA TYR A 33 9.14 -3.60 -1.12
C TYR A 33 8.01 -2.68 -0.64
N ILE A 34 7.64 -2.82 0.64
CA ILE A 34 6.68 -1.95 1.31
C ILE A 34 7.44 -1.01 2.25
N ASP A 35 7.21 0.29 2.09
CA ASP A 35 7.79 1.38 2.86
C ASP A 35 6.74 1.96 3.83
N ILE A 36 7.19 2.39 5.00
CA ILE A 36 6.35 3.02 6.02
C ILE A 36 7.00 4.35 6.38
N LYS A 37 6.24 5.44 6.25
CA LYS A 37 6.66 6.79 6.62
C LYS A 37 5.83 7.30 7.76
N GLN A 38 6.47 7.84 8.78
CA GLN A 38 5.82 8.51 9.90
C GLN A 38 5.76 10.00 9.63
N ASN A 39 4.65 10.64 9.97
CA ASN A 39 4.52 12.08 10.03
C ASN A 39 4.07 12.47 11.45
N ASP A 40 4.99 13.05 12.20
CA ASP A 40 4.77 13.46 13.59
C ASP A 40 3.87 14.69 13.72
N GLU A 41 3.78 15.54 12.71
CA GLU A 41 2.95 16.76 12.75
C GLU A 41 1.46 16.43 12.74
N VAL A 42 1.08 15.36 12.03
CA VAL A 42 -0.31 14.90 11.90
C VAL A 42 -0.57 13.56 12.57
N HIS A 43 0.39 13.07 13.38
CA HIS A 43 0.30 11.81 14.12
C HIS A 43 -0.19 10.63 13.27
N ALA A 44 0.44 10.41 12.13
CA ALA A 44 0.01 9.38 11.18
C ALA A 44 1.17 8.62 10.55
N PHE A 45 0.88 7.38 10.15
CA PHE A 45 1.75 6.56 9.31
C PHE A 45 1.17 6.47 7.89
N GLY A 46 2.02 6.63 6.88
CA GLY A 46 1.72 6.33 5.48
C GLY A 46 2.41 5.03 5.06
N VAL A 47 1.65 4.12 4.46
CA VAL A 47 2.16 2.86 3.90
C VAL A 47 2.18 2.95 2.38
N PHE A 48 3.31 2.59 1.77
CA PHE A 48 3.55 2.72 0.34
C PHE A 48 4.07 1.42 -0.26
N PHE A 49 3.61 1.09 -1.47
CA PHE A 49 4.37 0.20 -2.34
C PHE A 49 5.50 0.97 -3.00
N VAL A 50 6.72 0.47 -2.89
CA VAL A 50 7.85 0.95 -3.68
C VAL A 50 8.03 0.02 -4.86
N LEU A 51 7.89 0.56 -6.06
CA LEU A 51 8.05 -0.20 -7.30
C LEU A 51 9.53 -0.29 -7.68
N ARG A 52 9.86 -1.22 -8.59
CA ARG A 52 11.24 -1.44 -9.07
C ARG A 52 11.85 -0.25 -9.80
N ASP A 53 11.02 0.62 -10.37
CA ASP A 53 11.46 1.89 -10.97
C ASP A 53 11.72 3.00 -9.93
N GLY A 54 11.54 2.69 -8.63
CA GLY A 54 11.71 3.62 -7.51
C GLY A 54 10.48 4.48 -7.22
N SER A 55 9.41 4.38 -8.01
CA SER A 55 8.18 5.12 -7.75
C SER A 55 7.47 4.60 -6.49
N GLN A 56 6.83 5.51 -5.77
CA GLN A 56 6.07 5.18 -4.55
C GLN A 56 4.57 5.31 -4.82
N VAL A 57 3.82 4.27 -4.49
CA VAL A 57 2.37 4.22 -4.64
C VAL A 57 1.72 4.16 -3.26
N PRO A 58 0.92 5.17 -2.86
CA PRO A 58 0.28 5.19 -1.56
C PRO A 58 -0.77 4.08 -1.46
N LEU A 59 -0.71 3.31 -0.38
CA LEU A 59 -1.59 2.19 -0.13
C LEU A 59 -2.68 2.51 0.90
N ALA A 60 -2.24 2.99 2.06
CA ALA A 60 -3.08 3.26 3.21
C ALA A 60 -2.40 4.27 4.14
N SER A 61 -3.22 4.91 4.98
CA SER A 61 -2.77 5.75 6.09
C SER A 61 -3.38 5.23 7.38
N TYR A 62 -2.59 5.21 8.45
CA TYR A 62 -3.00 4.81 9.78
C TYR A 62 -2.77 5.97 10.75
N HIS A 63 -3.64 6.11 11.74
CA HIS A 63 -3.34 7.00 12.86
C HIS A 63 -2.22 6.39 13.69
N GLN A 64 -1.43 7.22 14.39
CA GLN A 64 -0.29 6.74 15.16
C GLN A 64 -0.69 5.75 16.28
N GLN A 65 -1.91 5.88 16.79
CA GLN A 65 -2.49 4.96 17.79
C GLN A 65 -2.77 3.55 17.23
N ASP A 66 -2.84 3.40 15.91
CA ASP A 66 -3.13 2.14 15.22
C ASP A 66 -1.86 1.44 14.70
N GLU A 67 -0.70 1.73 15.29
CA GLU A 67 0.60 1.19 14.84
C GLU A 67 0.61 -0.34 14.77
N GLU A 68 0.04 -1.03 15.76
CA GLU A 68 -0.02 -2.49 15.78
C GLU A 68 -0.84 -3.06 14.62
N VAL A 69 -1.98 -2.42 14.32
CA VAL A 69 -2.87 -2.79 13.20
C VAL A 69 -2.16 -2.55 11.86
N MET A 70 -1.42 -1.45 11.75
CA MET A 70 -0.59 -1.16 10.58
C MET A 70 0.46 -2.26 10.39
N LEU A 71 1.20 -2.62 11.44
CA LEU A 71 2.27 -3.62 11.36
C LEU A 71 1.74 -4.99 10.94
N ASP A 72 0.61 -5.45 11.51
CA ASP A 72 -0.04 -6.70 11.09
C ASP A 72 -0.46 -6.64 9.61
N THR A 73 -1.05 -5.51 9.17
CA THR A 73 -1.42 -5.34 7.76
C THR A 73 -0.22 -5.39 6.84
N VAL A 74 0.88 -4.69 7.18
CA VAL A 74 2.13 -4.73 6.39
C VAL A 74 2.70 -6.14 6.37
N GLN A 75 2.70 -6.86 7.48
CA GLN A 75 3.20 -8.22 7.54
C GLN A 75 2.40 -9.17 6.66
N ARG A 76 1.07 -9.07 6.66
CA ARG A 76 0.20 -9.84 5.75
C ARG A 76 0.53 -9.53 4.30
N LEU A 77 0.64 -8.25 3.93
CA LEU A 77 1.00 -7.86 2.56
C LEU A 77 2.37 -8.38 2.14
N ARG A 78 3.38 -8.33 3.02
CA ARG A 78 4.72 -8.90 2.76
C ARG A 78 4.66 -10.41 2.54
N THR A 79 3.85 -11.13 3.33
CA THR A 79 3.63 -12.57 3.13
C THR A 79 2.96 -12.87 1.80
N PHE A 80 2.02 -12.02 1.36
CA PHE A 80 1.35 -12.20 0.08
C PHE A 80 2.26 -11.96 -1.14
N LEU A 81 3.19 -11.01 -1.03
CA LEU A 81 4.12 -10.62 -2.11
C LEU A 81 5.36 -11.52 -2.22
N ARG A 82 5.60 -12.40 -1.24
CA ARG A 82 6.55 -13.51 -1.36
C ARG A 82 5.93 -14.65 -2.16
#